data_AF-A0A2I0FUF5-F1
#
_entry.id   AF-A0A2I0FUF5-F1
#
_cell.length_a   1.000
_cell.length_b   1.000
_cell.length_c   1.000
_cell.angle_alpha   90.00
_cell.angle_beta   90.00
_cell.angle_gamma   90.00
#
_symmetry.space_group_name_H-M   'P 1'
#
loop_
_entity.id
_entity.type
_entity.pdbx_description
1 polymer ?
#
loop_
_entity_poly.entity_id
_entity_poly.type
_entity_poly.pdbx_seq_one_letter_code
_entity_poly.pdbx_strand_id
1 'polypeptide(L)'
;MENKQEIHAIFIAHLASWRYFIGLSLIPLVVILHYPLSSFSLLAFVAMMLNVYYCWRLFLDERLFTLLHAGMAESSLDDALSRIWGASFTQGRDWQARWHGTRQLFRRAFAAFLGVWVLALLRMLMLVVS
;
A
#
# COMPACT_ATOMS: atom_id res chain seq x y z
N MET A 1 28.50 2.14 9.12
CA MET A 1 27.80 1.64 7.91
C MET A 1 26.72 0.62 8.26
N GLU A 2 26.94 -0.22 9.28
CA GLU A 2 26.01 -1.23 9.85
C GLU A 2 24.58 -0.69 10.15
N ASN A 3 24.47 0.42 10.87
CA ASN A 3 23.17 1.02 11.23
C ASN A 3 22.28 1.41 10.01
N LYS A 4 22.87 1.82 8.88
CA LYS A 4 22.09 2.20 7.68
C LYS A 4 21.50 0.98 6.99
N GLN A 5 22.20 -0.16 6.98
CA GLN A 5 21.69 -1.41 6.42
C GLN A 5 20.57 -2.00 7.27
N GLU A 6 20.70 -1.94 8.61
CA GLU A 6 19.66 -2.41 9.54
C GLU A 6 18.36 -1.62 9.39
N ILE A 7 18.44 -0.28 9.32
CA ILE A 7 17.26 0.58 9.10
C ILE A 7 16.57 0.25 7.77
N HIS A 8 17.33 -0.02 6.71
CA HIS A 8 16.77 -0.40 5.42
C HIS A 8 16.06 -1.76 5.48
N ALA A 9 16.64 -2.74 6.17
CA ALA A 9 16.04 -4.07 6.33
C ALA A 9 14.71 -4.01 7.11
N ILE A 10 14.68 -3.27 8.24
CA ILE A 10 13.46 -3.06 9.04
C ILE A 10 12.37 -2.38 8.22
N PHE A 11 12.75 -1.43 7.37
CA PHE A 11 11.82 -0.72 6.51
C PHE A 11 11.22 -1.61 5.43
N ILE A 12 12.03 -2.43 4.75
CA ILE A 12 11.54 -3.42 3.78
C ILE A 12 10.54 -4.37 4.46
N ALA A 13 10.87 -4.85 5.66
CA ALA A 13 9.96 -5.68 6.45
C ALA A 13 8.63 -4.96 6.78
N HIS A 14 8.67 -3.65 7.07
CA HIS A 14 7.45 -2.87 7.26
C HIS A 14 6.63 -2.71 5.97
N LEU A 15 7.28 -2.51 4.83
CA LEU A 15 6.59 -2.40 3.55
C LEU A 15 5.86 -3.70 3.20
N ALA A 16 6.47 -4.87 3.51
CA ALA A 16 5.87 -6.19 3.35
C ALA A 16 4.53 -6.36 4.10
N SER A 17 4.17 -5.42 4.99
CA SER A 17 2.87 -5.39 5.66
C SER A 17 1.68 -5.25 4.71
N TRP A 18 1.90 -4.86 3.45
CA TRP A 18 0.84 -4.85 2.41
C TRP A 18 0.13 -6.20 2.30
N ARG A 19 0.84 -7.31 2.57
CA ARG A 19 0.28 -8.67 2.55
C ARG A 19 -0.82 -8.82 3.60
N TYR A 20 -0.60 -8.29 4.79
CA TYR A 20 -1.57 -8.30 5.87
C TYR A 20 -2.74 -7.35 5.58
N PHE A 21 -2.49 -6.17 5.03
CA PHE A 21 -3.56 -5.24 4.65
C PHE A 21 -4.49 -5.83 3.59
N ILE A 22 -3.95 -6.48 2.55
CA ILE A 22 -4.78 -7.18 1.55
C ILE A 22 -5.51 -8.36 2.20
N GLY A 23 -4.79 -9.26 2.85
CA GLY A 23 -5.37 -10.49 3.41
C GLY A 23 -6.49 -10.19 4.42
N LEU A 24 -6.26 -9.27 5.34
CA LEU A 24 -7.25 -8.87 6.34
C LEU A 24 -8.40 -8.05 5.74
N SER A 25 -8.20 -7.38 4.60
CA SER A 25 -9.29 -6.67 3.91
C SER A 25 -10.27 -7.62 3.19
N LEU A 26 -9.93 -8.90 3.02
CA LEU A 26 -10.87 -9.88 2.45
C LEU A 26 -12.07 -10.13 3.38
N ILE A 27 -11.88 -10.06 4.70
CA ILE A 27 -12.96 -10.23 5.67
C ILE A 27 -14.05 -9.15 5.45
N PRO A 28 -13.74 -7.84 5.51
CA PRO A 28 -14.73 -6.82 5.24
C PRO A 28 -15.29 -6.89 3.81
N LEU A 29 -14.53 -7.37 2.82
CA LEU A 29 -15.06 -7.60 1.46
C LEU A 29 -16.23 -8.60 1.46
N VAL A 30 -16.05 -9.75 2.09
CA VAL A 30 -17.09 -10.79 2.18
C VAL A 30 -18.33 -10.22 2.87
N VAL A 31 -18.13 -9.45 3.94
CA VAL A 31 -19.23 -8.78 4.66
C VAL A 31 -19.97 -7.83 3.72
N ILE A 32 -19.28 -6.97 2.98
CA ILE A 32 -19.89 -6.00 2.06
C ILE A 32 -20.68 -6.72 0.94
N LEU A 33 -20.12 -7.79 0.37
CA LEU A 33 -20.73 -8.54 -0.72
C LEU A 33 -21.94 -9.39 -0.30
N HIS A 34 -22.03 -9.76 0.97
CA HIS A 34 -23.15 -10.55 1.46
C HIS A 34 -24.48 -9.78 1.50
N TYR A 35 -24.43 -8.44 1.45
CA TYR A 35 -25.61 -7.58 1.60
C TYR A 35 -26.04 -6.93 0.28
N PRO A 36 -27.34 -6.60 0.14
CA PRO A 36 -27.86 -5.97 -1.06
C PRO A 36 -27.17 -4.63 -1.34
N LEU A 37 -27.06 -4.32 -2.64
CA LEU A 37 -26.44 -3.10 -3.14
C LEU A 37 -27.17 -1.86 -2.60
N SER A 38 -26.40 -0.93 -2.09
CA SER A 38 -26.86 0.34 -1.54
C SER A 38 -25.79 1.42 -1.77
N SER A 39 -26.11 2.68 -1.54
CA SER A 39 -25.11 3.77 -1.56
C SER A 39 -23.94 3.49 -0.60
N PHE A 40 -24.19 2.79 0.50
CA PHE A 40 -23.15 2.32 1.42
C PHE A 40 -22.20 1.31 0.77
N SER A 41 -22.75 0.35 0.02
CA SER A 41 -21.97 -0.66 -0.71
C SER A 41 -21.05 -0.02 -1.76
N LEU A 42 -21.51 1.05 -2.44
CA LEU A 42 -20.68 1.80 -3.38
C LEU A 42 -19.49 2.47 -2.69
N LEU A 43 -19.72 3.15 -1.55
CA LEU A 43 -18.64 3.76 -0.77
C LEU A 43 -17.64 2.72 -0.29
N ALA A 44 -18.11 1.58 0.19
CA ALA A 44 -17.28 0.48 0.65
C ALA A 44 -16.45 -0.15 -0.49
N PHE A 45 -17.03 -0.25 -1.69
CA PHE A 45 -16.32 -0.69 -2.89
C PHE A 45 -15.20 0.29 -3.28
N VAL A 46 -15.47 1.59 -3.29
CA VAL A 46 -14.46 2.62 -3.57
C VAL A 46 -13.32 2.56 -2.53
N ALA A 47 -13.66 2.44 -1.24
CA ALA A 47 -12.66 2.27 -0.18
C ALA A 47 -11.81 1.01 -0.38
N MET A 48 -12.43 -0.09 -0.82
CA MET A 48 -11.70 -1.33 -1.13
C MET A 48 -10.74 -1.14 -2.32
N MET A 49 -11.19 -0.51 -3.40
CA MET A 49 -10.32 -0.22 -4.55
C MET A 49 -9.12 0.64 -4.16
N LEU A 50 -9.32 1.64 -3.29
CA LEU A 50 -8.22 2.44 -2.75
C LEU A 50 -7.27 1.59 -1.90
N ASN A 51 -7.78 0.70 -1.06
CA ASN A 51 -6.95 -0.21 -0.26
C ASN A 51 -6.09 -1.10 -1.15
N VAL A 52 -6.68 -1.72 -2.18
CA VAL A 52 -5.97 -2.56 -3.15
C VAL A 52 -4.91 -1.75 -3.90
N TYR A 53 -5.25 -0.54 -4.37
CA TYR A 53 -4.32 0.35 -5.05
C TYR A 53 -3.10 0.68 -4.18
N TYR A 54 -3.31 1.08 -2.92
CA TYR A 54 -2.21 1.41 -2.02
C TYR A 54 -1.36 0.18 -1.65
N CYS A 55 -1.98 -0.98 -1.48
CA CYS A 55 -1.24 -2.21 -1.21
C CYS A 55 -0.39 -2.65 -2.41
N TRP A 56 -0.92 -2.54 -3.62
CA TRP A 56 -0.16 -2.77 -4.84
C TRP A 56 1.04 -1.82 -4.95
N ARG A 57 0.84 -0.54 -4.61
CA ARG A 57 1.93 0.42 -4.62
C ARG A 57 3.00 0.11 -3.56
N LEU A 58 2.62 -0.29 -2.35
CA LEU A 58 3.55 -0.73 -1.30
C LEU A 58 4.33 -1.99 -1.72
N PHE A 59 3.70 -2.94 -2.41
CA PHE A 59 4.36 -4.12 -2.96
C PHE A 59 5.45 -3.75 -3.98
N LEU A 60 5.18 -2.80 -4.87
CA LEU A 60 6.17 -2.31 -5.82
C LEU A 60 7.33 -1.63 -5.12
N ASP A 61 7.04 -0.77 -4.14
CA ASP A 61 8.08 -0.08 -3.38
C ASP A 61 8.92 -1.10 -2.58
N GLU A 62 8.32 -2.13 -1.96
CA GLU A 62 9.06 -3.18 -1.23
C GLU A 62 10.13 -3.84 -2.12
N ARG A 63 9.74 -4.23 -3.34
CA ARG A 63 10.66 -4.85 -4.30
C ARG A 63 11.75 -3.88 -4.76
N LEU A 64 11.39 -2.62 -4.97
CA LEU A 64 12.34 -1.56 -5.33
C LEU A 64 13.43 -1.42 -4.25
N PHE A 65 13.01 -1.29 -2.98
CA PHE A 65 13.93 -1.17 -1.85
C PHE A 65 14.74 -2.45 -1.64
N THR A 66 14.18 -3.63 -1.92
CA THR A 66 14.90 -4.91 -1.86
C THR A 66 16.03 -4.99 -2.88
N LEU A 67 15.78 -4.60 -4.13
CA LEU A 67 16.82 -4.58 -5.18
C LEU A 67 17.97 -3.63 -4.84
N LEU A 68 17.65 -2.47 -4.27
CA LEU A 68 18.65 -1.51 -3.81
C LEU A 68 19.44 -2.03 -2.61
N HIS A 69 18.77 -2.69 -1.65
CA HIS A 69 19.44 -3.31 -0.52
C HIS A 69 20.37 -4.46 -0.95
N ALA A 70 20.03 -5.16 -2.03
CA ALA A 70 20.88 -6.19 -2.65
C ALA A 70 22.11 -5.63 -3.40
N GLY A 71 22.35 -4.32 -3.36
CA GLY A 71 23.54 -3.69 -3.94
C GLY A 71 23.39 -3.23 -5.39
N MET A 72 22.16 -3.22 -5.94
CA MET A 72 21.91 -2.64 -7.26
C MET A 72 22.19 -1.13 -7.23
N ALA A 73 23.00 -0.63 -8.17
CA ALA A 73 23.29 0.78 -8.28
C ALA A 73 22.01 1.59 -8.58
N GLU A 74 21.80 2.69 -7.85
CA GLU A 74 20.63 3.56 -8.01
C GLU A 74 20.45 4.06 -9.45
N SER A 75 21.55 4.38 -10.13
CA SER A 75 21.55 4.81 -11.54
C SER A 75 21.04 3.73 -12.48
N SER A 76 21.41 2.47 -12.26
CA SER A 76 20.93 1.35 -13.08
C SER A 76 19.44 1.10 -12.87
N LEU A 77 18.95 1.32 -11.64
CA LEU A 77 17.54 1.19 -11.32
C LEU A 77 16.73 2.31 -11.96
N ASP A 78 17.20 3.54 -11.88
CA ASP A 78 16.57 4.70 -12.51
C ASP A 78 16.57 4.58 -14.04
N ASP A 79 17.64 4.05 -14.64
CA ASP A 79 17.63 3.73 -16.07
C ASP A 79 16.56 2.68 -16.41
N ALA A 80 16.44 1.61 -15.62
CA ALA A 80 15.42 0.58 -15.84
C ALA A 80 13.99 1.13 -15.65
N LEU A 81 13.76 1.93 -14.60
CA LEU A 81 12.48 2.57 -14.35
C LEU A 81 12.10 3.54 -15.47
N SER A 82 13.05 4.32 -15.99
CA SER A 82 12.80 5.28 -17.07
C SER A 82 12.40 4.60 -18.38
N ARG A 83 12.92 3.39 -18.64
CA ARG A 83 12.55 2.61 -19.83
C ARG A 83 11.14 2.02 -19.73
N ILE A 84 10.68 1.68 -18.53
CA ILE A 84 9.36 1.07 -18.33
C ILE A 84 8.26 2.12 -18.17
N TRP A 85 8.53 3.22 -17.46
CA TRP A 85 7.51 4.24 -17.09
C TRP A 85 7.76 5.62 -17.70
N GLY A 86 8.84 5.81 -18.47
CA GLY A 86 9.23 7.09 -19.05
C GLY A 86 10.18 7.92 -18.17
N ALA A 87 10.94 8.81 -18.79
CA ALA A 87 11.99 9.59 -18.14
C ALA A 87 11.51 10.56 -17.04
N SER A 88 10.23 10.95 -17.05
CA SER A 88 9.64 11.79 -16.00
C SER A 88 9.51 11.08 -14.65
N PHE A 89 9.56 9.75 -14.64
CA PHE A 89 9.40 8.94 -13.44
C PHE A 89 10.65 8.94 -12.55
N THR A 90 11.81 9.31 -13.11
CA THR A 90 13.13 9.11 -12.50
C THR A 90 13.93 10.41 -12.35
N GLN A 91 13.40 11.56 -12.76
CA GLN A 91 14.10 12.85 -12.64
C GLN A 91 14.44 13.18 -11.17
N GLY A 92 15.69 12.91 -10.78
CA GLY A 92 16.37 13.52 -9.65
C GLY A 92 15.77 13.28 -8.27
N ARG A 93 14.96 12.23 -8.08
CA ARG A 93 14.40 11.92 -6.76
C ARG A 93 15.47 11.34 -5.86
N ASP A 94 16.01 12.19 -5.01
CA ASP A 94 16.91 11.80 -3.92
C ASP A 94 16.30 10.70 -3.04
N TRP A 95 17.16 9.87 -2.46
CA TRP A 95 16.82 8.74 -1.61
C TRP A 95 15.87 9.14 -0.48
N GLN A 96 16.12 10.28 0.16
CA GLN A 96 15.27 10.81 1.22
C GLN A 96 13.86 11.15 0.72
N ALA A 97 13.74 11.64 -0.51
CA ALA A 97 12.44 11.94 -1.11
C ALA A 97 11.64 10.65 -1.39
N ARG A 98 12.30 9.58 -1.90
CA ARG A 98 11.68 8.26 -2.08
C ARG A 98 11.21 7.67 -0.75
N TRP A 99 12.04 7.77 0.29
CA TRP A 99 11.71 7.32 1.64
C TRP A 99 10.50 8.05 2.24
N HIS A 100 10.48 9.38 2.16
CA HIS A 100 9.38 10.19 2.68
C HIS A 100 8.06 9.87 1.95
N GLY A 101 8.10 9.75 0.62
CA GLY A 101 6.94 9.38 -0.19
C GLY A 101 6.37 8.01 0.20
N THR A 102 7.25 7.04 0.42
CA THR A 102 6.85 5.67 0.82
C THR A 102 6.22 5.64 2.21
N ARG A 103 6.75 6.42 3.18
CA ARG A 103 6.12 6.58 4.50
C ARG A 103 4.73 7.19 4.41
N GLN A 104 4.56 8.20 3.57
CA GLN A 104 3.24 8.80 3.35
C GLN A 104 2.28 7.81 2.68
N LEU A 105 2.78 7.01 1.74
CA LEU A 105 2.02 5.94 1.09
C LEU A 105 1.56 4.89 2.11
N PHE A 106 2.44 4.45 3.02
CA PHE A 106 2.09 3.52 4.08
C PHE A 106 0.95 4.04 4.96
N ARG A 107 1.03 5.32 5.37
CA ARG A 107 -0.06 5.97 6.13
C ARG A 107 -1.37 5.98 5.36
N ARG A 108 -1.34 6.25 4.05
CA ARG A 108 -2.54 6.24 3.20
C ARG A 108 -3.11 4.83 3.04
N ALA A 109 -2.25 3.83 2.88
CA ALA A 109 -2.65 2.41 2.85
C ALA A 109 -3.33 2.01 4.15
N PHE A 110 -2.73 2.35 5.29
CA PHE A 110 -3.30 2.06 6.60
C PHE A 110 -4.64 2.77 6.83
N ALA A 111 -4.76 4.05 6.41
CA ALA A 111 -6.01 4.78 6.48
C ALA A 111 -7.11 4.15 5.59
N ALA A 112 -6.77 3.72 4.37
CA ALA A 112 -7.70 3.02 3.49
C ALA A 112 -8.14 1.68 4.09
N PHE A 113 -7.19 0.90 4.62
CA PHE A 113 -7.45 -0.35 5.33
C PHE A 113 -8.42 -0.15 6.50
N LEU A 114 -8.17 0.84 7.38
CA LEU A 114 -9.06 1.18 8.48
C LEU A 114 -10.43 1.64 7.98
N GLY A 115 -10.49 2.43 6.91
CA GLY A 115 -11.74 2.88 6.31
C GLY A 115 -12.62 1.71 5.87
N VAL A 116 -12.03 0.70 5.22
CA VAL A 116 -12.75 -0.52 4.81
C VAL A 116 -13.29 -1.27 6.03
N TRP A 117 -12.51 -1.39 7.11
CA TRP A 117 -12.96 -2.03 8.35
C TRP A 117 -14.08 -1.28 9.05
N VAL A 118 -13.97 0.04 9.19
CA VAL A 118 -15.00 0.88 9.79
C VAL A 118 -16.31 0.74 9.02
N LEU A 119 -16.25 0.75 7.68
CA LEU A 119 -17.46 0.56 6.86
C LEU A 119 -18.07 -0.84 7.07
N ALA A 120 -17.28 -1.90 7.12
CA ALA A 120 -17.81 -3.23 7.37
C ALA A 120 -18.47 -3.35 8.75
N LEU A 121 -17.85 -2.79 9.80
CA LEU A 121 -18.40 -2.80 11.16
C LEU A 121 -19.68 -1.97 11.27
N LEU A 122 -19.71 -0.78 10.66
CA LEU A 122 -20.93 0.04 10.61
C LEU A 122 -22.07 -0.68 9.90
N ARG A 123 -21.76 -1.40 8.81
CA ARG A 123 -22.76 -2.20 8.09
C ARG A 123 -23.32 -3.30 8.98
N MET A 124 -22.46 -4.05 9.67
CA MET A 124 -22.90 -5.07 10.62
C MET A 124 -23.77 -4.48 11.74
N LEU A 125 -23.35 -3.35 12.32
CA LEU A 125 -24.09 -2.70 13.40
C LEU A 125 -25.49 -2.26 12.94
N MET A 126 -25.60 -1.65 11.76
CA MET A 126 -26.90 -1.25 11.21
C MET A 126 -27.85 -2.43 11.05
N LEU A 127 -27.34 -3.59 10.63
CA LEU A 127 -28.15 -4.80 10.46
C LEU A 127 -28.59 -5.42 11.78
N VAL A 128 -27.75 -5.38 12.81
CA VAL A 128 -28.13 -5.90 14.14
C VAL A 128 -29.22 -5.04 14.79
N VAL A 129 -29.27 -3.75 14.44
CA VAL A 129 -30.23 -2.78 15.01
C VAL A 129 -31.53 -2.68 14.19
N SER A 130 -31.56 -3.23 12.97
CA SER A 130 -32.75 -3.23 12.08
C SER A 130 -33.60 -4.47 12.29
#